data_AF-A0A6L7MRD6-F1
#
_entry.id   AF-A0A6L7MRD6-F1
#
_cell.length_a   1.000
_cell.length_b   1.000
_cell.length_c   1.000
_cell.angle_alpha   90.00
_cell.angle_beta   90.00
_cell.angle_gamma   90.00
#
_symmetry.space_group_name_H-M   'P 1'
#
loop_
_entity.id
_entity.type
_entity.pdbx_description
1 polymer ?
#
loop_
_entity_poly.entity_id
_entity_poly.type
_entity_poly.pdbx_seq_one_letter_code
_entity_poly.pdbx_strand_id
1 'polypeptide(L)'
;MALARMGIEYPRRLRAEGRAEGRAEGRAESLVQQRALLIRVVTRKFDAESAESLEPLLAAVDDAARLAEVADWIIDCDTAGDLLARVSQAGNGR
;
A
#
# COMPACT_ATOMS: atom_id res chain seq x y z
N MET A 1 40.43 25.88 1.48
CA MET A 1 39.40 25.63 2.51
C MET A 1 38.05 25.12 1.94
N ALA A 2 37.92 24.77 0.65
CA ALA A 2 36.67 24.22 0.08
C ALA A 2 36.62 22.67 0.02
N LEU A 3 37.77 22.01 -0.17
CA LEU A 3 37.86 20.55 -0.37
C LEU A 3 37.47 19.73 0.88
N ALA A 4 37.76 20.23 2.08
CA ALA A 4 37.45 19.54 3.34
C ALA A 4 35.93 19.46 3.62
N ARG A 5 35.15 20.45 3.13
CA ARG A 5 33.68 20.45 3.27
C ARG A 5 33.04 19.44 2.32
N MET A 6 33.55 19.40 1.08
CA MET A 6 33.09 18.50 0.02
C MET A 6 33.38 17.01 0.32
N GLY A 7 34.49 16.70 1.01
CA GLY A 7 34.87 15.33 1.39
C GLY A 7 34.02 14.69 2.50
N ILE A 8 33.30 15.48 3.31
CA ILE A 8 32.43 14.99 4.39
C ILE A 8 30.94 15.05 4.00
N GLU A 9 30.55 16.06 3.22
CA GLU A 9 29.17 16.19 2.72
C GLU A 9 28.80 15.07 1.74
N TYR A 10 29.71 14.69 0.83
CA TYR A 10 29.41 13.70 -0.20
C TYR A 10 29.09 12.30 0.38
N PRO A 11 29.87 11.75 1.34
CA PRO A 11 29.52 10.49 2.01
C PRO A 11 28.29 10.57 2.91
N ARG A 12 27.91 11.76 3.41
CA ARG A 12 26.68 11.93 4.19
C ARG A 12 25.45 11.93 3.30
N ARG A 13 25.55 12.58 2.14
CA ARG A 13 24.50 12.61 1.13
C ARG A 13 24.18 11.22 0.60
N LEU A 14 25.20 10.43 0.22
CA LEU A 14 25.02 9.04 -0.22
C LEU A 14 24.33 8.17 0.84
N ARG A 15 24.70 8.31 2.12
CA ARG A 15 24.03 7.59 3.22
C ARG A 15 22.60 8.06 3.46
N ALA A 16 22.29 9.32 3.20
CA ALA A 16 20.93 9.83 3.31
C ALA A 16 20.05 9.33 2.16
N GLU A 17 20.59 9.34 0.94
CA GLU A 17 19.96 8.82 -0.28
C GLU A 17 19.70 7.31 -0.14
N GLY A 18 20.70 6.50 0.25
CA GLY A 18 20.49 5.06 0.46
C GLY A 18 19.48 4.72 1.56
N ARG A 19 19.38 5.54 2.61
CA ARG A 19 18.30 5.41 3.62
C ARG A 19 16.93 5.84 3.11
N ALA A 20 16.87 6.75 2.15
CA ALA A 20 15.61 7.17 1.54
C ALA A 20 15.12 6.09 0.57
N GLU A 21 16.02 5.56 -0.26
CA GLU A 21 15.77 4.46 -1.20
C GLU A 21 15.33 3.19 -0.46
N GLY A 22 16.10 2.70 0.51
CA GLY A 22 15.70 1.50 1.26
C GLY A 22 14.37 1.65 2.01
N ARG A 23 13.99 2.87 2.44
CA ARG A 23 12.67 3.14 3.00
C ARG A 23 11.57 3.16 1.93
N ALA A 24 11.87 3.59 0.70
CA ALA A 24 10.92 3.57 -0.40
C ALA A 24 10.66 2.13 -0.87
N GLU A 25 11.71 1.33 -1.02
CA GLU A 25 11.63 -0.09 -1.35
C GLU A 25 10.82 -0.86 -0.29
N GLY A 26 11.17 -0.70 0.99
CA GLY A 26 10.43 -1.37 2.07
C GLY A 26 8.95 -0.98 2.14
N ARG A 27 8.60 0.27 1.79
CA ARG A 27 7.19 0.66 1.66
C ARG A 27 6.52 -0.02 0.47
N ALA A 28 7.17 -0.06 -0.68
CA ALA A 28 6.62 -0.70 -1.88
C ALA A 28 6.38 -2.20 -1.66
N GLU A 29 7.35 -2.91 -1.08
CA GLU A 29 7.21 -4.33 -0.73
C GLU A 29 6.07 -4.56 0.28
N SER A 30 5.99 -3.72 1.31
CA SER A 30 4.91 -3.79 2.30
C SER A 30 3.53 -3.62 1.66
N LEU A 31 3.36 -2.68 0.73
CA LEU A 31 2.08 -2.48 0.04
C LEU A 31 1.69 -3.71 -0.79
N VAL A 32 2.64 -4.33 -1.49
CA VAL A 32 2.39 -5.57 -2.24
C VAL A 32 1.92 -6.68 -1.31
N GLN A 33 2.59 -6.89 -0.18
CA GLN A 33 2.22 -7.92 0.79
C GLN A 33 0.86 -7.67 1.44
N GLN A 34 0.56 -6.42 1.78
CA GLN A 34 -0.74 -6.04 2.35
C GLN A 34 -1.88 -6.32 1.36
N ARG A 35 -1.74 -5.89 0.10
CA ARG A 35 -2.76 -6.16 -0.94
C ARG A 35 -2.98 -7.67 -1.12
N ALA A 36 -1.92 -8.46 -1.21
CA ALA A 36 -2.03 -9.91 -1.34
C ALA A 36 -2.76 -10.56 -0.15
N LEU A 37 -2.53 -10.05 1.07
CA LEU A 37 -3.23 -10.53 2.26
C LEU A 37 -4.73 -10.17 2.21
N LEU A 38 -5.09 -8.94 1.83
CA LEU A 38 -6.48 -8.53 1.70
C LEU A 38 -7.22 -9.39 0.67
N ILE A 39 -6.61 -9.66 -0.49
CA ILE A 39 -7.15 -10.58 -1.50
C ILE A 39 -7.42 -11.95 -0.90
N ARG A 40 -6.43 -12.53 -0.20
CA ARG A 40 -6.61 -13.84 0.45
C ARG A 40 -7.75 -13.85 1.48
N VAL A 41 -7.92 -12.77 2.24
CA VAL A 41 -9.01 -12.67 3.23
C VAL A 41 -10.37 -12.57 2.53
N VAL A 42 -10.47 -11.77 1.47
CA VAL A 42 -11.71 -11.60 0.70
C VAL A 42 -12.11 -12.89 -0.02
N THR A 43 -11.15 -13.61 -0.61
CA THR A 43 -11.41 -14.94 -1.18
C THR A 43 -11.99 -15.92 -0.16
N ARG A 44 -11.59 -15.80 1.11
CA ARG A 44 -12.05 -16.68 2.20
C ARG A 44 -13.38 -16.25 2.80
N LYS A 45 -13.61 -14.96 2.98
CA LYS A 45 -14.83 -14.42 3.60
C LYS A 45 -16.00 -14.45 2.62
N PHE A 46 -15.74 -14.11 1.37
CA PHE A 46 -16.76 -13.99 0.34
C PHE A 46 -16.57 -15.10 -0.71
N ASP A 47 -15.73 -14.87 -1.72
CA ASP A 47 -15.42 -15.82 -2.79
C ASP A 47 -14.30 -15.29 -3.70
N ALA A 48 -13.88 -16.10 -4.68
CA ALA A 48 -12.84 -15.76 -5.65
C ALA A 48 -13.26 -14.62 -6.59
N GLU A 49 -14.51 -14.58 -7.04
CA GLU A 49 -15.02 -13.55 -7.97
C GLU A 49 -14.98 -12.15 -7.34
N SER A 50 -15.33 -12.07 -6.05
CA SER A 50 -15.23 -10.85 -5.26
C SER A 50 -13.79 -10.40 -5.09
N ALA A 51 -12.85 -11.34 -4.92
CA ALA A 51 -11.43 -11.05 -4.80
C ALA A 51 -10.85 -10.53 -6.13
N GLU A 52 -11.19 -11.16 -7.25
CA GLU A 52 -10.82 -10.71 -8.61
C GLU A 52 -11.35 -9.30 -8.90
N SER A 53 -12.57 -9.00 -8.45
CA SER A 53 -13.18 -7.67 -8.59
C SER A 53 -12.49 -6.60 -7.72
N LEU A 54 -11.94 -7.00 -6.56
CA LEU A 54 -11.29 -6.09 -5.61
C LEU A 54 -9.83 -5.81 -5.96
N GLU A 55 -9.13 -6.76 -6.59
CA GLU A 55 -7.72 -6.65 -6.97
C GLU A 55 -7.34 -5.36 -7.72
N PRO A 56 -8.04 -4.94 -8.80
CA PRO A 56 -7.71 -3.69 -9.49
C PRO A 56 -7.95 -2.45 -8.61
N LEU A 57 -8.90 -2.50 -7.67
CA LEU A 57 -9.15 -1.39 -6.75
C LEU A 57 -8.01 -1.25 -5.74
N LEU A 58 -7.52 -2.37 -5.19
CA LEU A 58 -6.39 -2.38 -4.26
C LEU A 58 -5.06 -2.01 -4.92
N ALA A 59 -4.87 -2.40 -6.19
CA ALA A 59 -3.68 -2.04 -6.95
C ALA A 59 -3.49 -0.53 -7.08
N ALA A 60 -4.59 0.23 -7.12
CA ALA A 60 -4.58 1.69 -7.20
C ALA A 60 -4.31 2.38 -5.84
N VAL A 61 -4.33 1.66 -4.72
CA VAL A 61 -4.12 2.22 -3.38
C VAL A 61 -2.65 2.20 -3.01
N ASP A 62 -1.98 3.35 -3.07
CA ASP A 62 -0.55 3.53 -2.76
C ASP A 62 -0.27 3.95 -1.30
N ASP A 63 -1.31 3.99 -0.47
CA ASP A 63 -1.23 4.36 0.94
C ASP A 63 -1.58 3.19 1.88
N ALA A 64 -0.70 2.96 2.85
CA ALA A 64 -0.86 1.86 3.81
C ALA A 64 -2.02 2.09 4.79
N ALA A 65 -2.30 3.35 5.17
CA ALA A 65 -3.42 3.64 6.05
C ALA A 65 -4.75 3.33 5.34
N ARG A 66 -4.85 3.66 4.04
CA ARG A 66 -6.00 3.29 3.24
C ARG A 66 -6.17 1.77 3.08
N LEU A 67 -5.09 1.01 2.93
CA LEU A 67 -5.19 -0.46 2.93
C LEU A 67 -5.70 -1.02 4.27
N ALA A 68 -5.31 -0.39 5.39
CA ALA A 68 -5.82 -0.77 6.71
C ALA A 68 -7.33 -0.52 6.84
N GLU A 69 -7.83 0.61 6.34
CA GLU A 69 -9.28 0.89 6.32
C GLU A 69 -10.07 -0.12 5.49
N VAL A 70 -9.51 -0.58 4.36
CA VAL A 70 -10.13 -1.66 3.58
C VAL A 70 -10.17 -2.97 4.38
N ALA A 71 -9.15 -3.26 5.19
CA ALA A 71 -9.16 -4.40 6.11
C ALA A 71 -10.32 -4.33 7.10
N ASP A 72 -10.57 -3.14 7.67
CA ASP A 72 -11.69 -2.92 8.58
C ASP A 72 -13.03 -3.13 7.86
N TRP A 73 -13.19 -2.59 6.64
CA TRP A 73 -14.41 -2.80 5.86
C TRP A 73 -14.64 -4.27 5.47
N ILE A 74 -13.57 -5.03 5.22
CA ILE A 74 -13.70 -6.47 4.99
C ILE A 74 -14.31 -7.16 6.20
N ILE A 75 -14.06 -6.68 7.43
CA ILE A 75 -14.67 -7.23 8.64
C ILE A 75 -16.13 -6.77 8.76
N ASP A 76 -16.39 -5.48 8.56
CA ASP A 76 -17.69 -4.85 8.82
C ASP A 76 -18.76 -5.11 7.77
N CYS A 77 -18.39 -5.33 6.50
CA CYS A 77 -19.35 -5.56 5.44
C CYS A 77 -19.96 -6.96 5.53
N ASP A 78 -21.29 -7.03 5.46
CA ASP A 78 -22.04 -8.29 5.43
C ASP A 78 -21.92 -9.00 4.07
N THR A 79 -21.77 -8.24 2.98
CA THR A 79 -21.65 -8.78 1.62
C THR A 79 -20.42 -8.23 0.88
N ALA A 80 -19.96 -8.97 -0.13
CA ALA A 80 -18.92 -8.52 -1.03
C ALA A 80 -19.34 -7.28 -1.84
N GLY A 81 -20.61 -7.18 -2.21
CA GLY A 81 -21.15 -6.03 -2.93
C GLY A 81 -21.00 -4.73 -2.13
N ASP A 82 -21.30 -4.77 -0.83
CA ASP A 82 -21.15 -3.62 0.06
C ASP A 82 -19.67 -3.19 0.18
N LEU A 83 -18.78 -4.16 0.28
CA LEU A 83 -17.34 -3.91 0.31
C LEU A 83 -16.87 -3.25 -1.00
N LEU A 84 -17.17 -3.83 -2.15
CA LEU A 84 -16.75 -3.33 -3.46
C LEU A 84 -17.30 -1.93 -3.73
N ALA A 85 -18.57 -1.68 -3.40
CA ALA A 85 -19.18 -0.37 -3.51
C ALA A 85 -18.44 0.66 -2.63
N ARG A 86 -18.14 0.28 -1.39
CA ARG A 86 -17.44 1.16 -0.44
C ARG A 86 -16.02 1.48 -0.89
N VAL A 87 -15.24 0.49 -1.33
CA VAL A 87 -13.87 0.67 -1.84
C VAL A 87 -13.87 1.53 -3.11
N SER A 88 -14.84 1.33 -4.02
CA SER A 88 -14.96 2.12 -5.24
C SER A 88 -15.28 3.60 -4.96
N GLN A 89 -16.24 3.88 -4.06
CA GLN A 89 -16.57 5.25 -3.66
C GLN A 89 -15.38 5.94 -2.98
N ALA A 90 -14.68 5.18 -2.14
CA ALA A 90 -13.44 5.58 -1.49
C ALA A 90 -12.32 5.95 -2.48
N GLY A 91 -12.23 5.29 -3.64
CA GLY A 91 -11.23 5.58 -4.68
C GLY A 91 -11.60 6.79 -5.57
N ASN A 92 -12.89 7.10 -5.70
CA ASN A 92 -13.40 8.18 -6.56
C ASN A 92 -13.43 9.56 -5.88
N GLY A 93 -13.22 9.64 -4.57
CA GLY A 93 -13.24 10.88 -3.79
C GLY A 93 -11.92 11.66 -3.78
N ARG A 94 -11.22 11.73 -4.92
CA ARG A 94 -9.97 12.48 -5.08
C ARG A 94 -10.23 13.96 -5.33
#